data_AF-G6YVV3-F1
#
_entry.id   AF-G6YVV3-F1
#
_cell.length_a   1.000
_cell.length_b   1.000
_cell.length_c   1.000
_cell.angle_alpha   90.00
_cell.angle_beta   90.00
_cell.angle_gamma   90.00
#
_symmetry.space_group_name_H-M   'P 1'
#
loop_
_entity.id
_entity.type
_entity.pdbx_description
1 polymer ?
#
loop_
_entity_poly.entity_id
_entity_poly.type
_entity_poly.pdbx_seq_one_letter_code
_entity_poly.pdbx_strand_id
1 'polypeptide(L)'
;FGHLVGDESPLEKVKMVKLEIDVATDDVAGEVVELIVRTGRTQEGHPGDGKVLVSRLVRAVRIDDGATDESALQPASNQRFS
;
A
#
# COMPACT_ATOMS: atom_id res chain seq x y z
N PHE A 1 13.26 4.02 -8.96
CA PHE A 1 14.68 4.34 -9.17
C PHE A 1 15.44 3.78 -7.98
N GLY A 2 16.31 2.81 -8.23
CA GLY A 2 17.21 2.23 -7.22
C GLY A 2 18.66 2.62 -7.56
N HIS A 3 19.53 2.60 -6.55
CA HIS A 3 20.96 2.80 -6.75
C HIS A 3 21.62 1.41 -6.82
N LEU A 4 22.36 1.13 -7.90
CA LEU A 4 23.27 -0.02 -7.93
C LEU A 4 24.55 0.39 -7.20
N VAL A 5 25.05 -0.48 -6.33
CA VAL A 5 26.32 -0.25 -5.63
C VAL A 5 27.45 -0.39 -6.65
N GLY A 6 28.10 0.75 -6.95
CA GLY A 6 29.19 0.86 -7.93
C GLY A 6 29.07 2.19 -8.68
N ASP A 7 29.94 3.14 -8.32
CA ASP A 7 29.98 4.53 -8.80
C ASP A 7 29.74 4.68 -10.33
N GLU A 8 28.96 5.71 -10.68
CA GLU A 8 28.74 6.27 -12.03
C GLU A 8 27.74 5.58 -13.00
N SER A 9 26.81 4.74 -12.53
CA SER A 9 25.74 4.23 -13.41
C SER A 9 24.44 5.09 -13.37
N PRO A 10 23.78 5.33 -14.53
CA PRO A 10 22.54 6.09 -14.58
C PRO A 10 21.42 5.40 -13.75
N LEU A 11 20.55 6.19 -13.14
CA LEU A 11 19.40 5.70 -12.38
C LEU A 11 18.58 4.70 -13.22
N GLU A 12 18.63 3.42 -12.87
CA GLU A 12 17.91 2.39 -13.60
C GLU A 12 16.49 2.19 -13.03
N LYS A 13 15.56 1.86 -13.93
CA LYS A 13 14.20 1.46 -13.55
C LYS A 13 14.25 0.02 -13.03
N VAL A 14 14.14 -0.13 -11.72
CA VAL A 14 13.94 -1.43 -11.08
C VAL A 14 12.48 -1.84 -11.16
N LYS A 15 12.21 -3.12 -11.43
CA LYS A 15 10.86 -3.68 -11.43
C LYS A 15 10.32 -3.72 -9.99
N MET A 16 9.19 -3.06 -9.77
CA MET A 16 8.50 -3.01 -8.48
C MET A 16 7.05 -3.47 -8.66
N VAL A 17 6.47 -4.03 -7.60
CA VAL A 17 5.02 -4.21 -7.49
C VAL A 17 4.43 -2.96 -6.85
N LYS A 18 3.34 -2.43 -7.42
CA LYS A 18 2.54 -1.40 -6.77
C LYS A 18 1.40 -2.08 -6.02
N LEU A 19 1.32 -1.84 -4.72
CA LEU A 19 0.21 -2.25 -3.88
C LEU A 19 -0.61 -1.01 -3.53
N GLU A 20 -1.92 -1.09 -3.75
CA GLU A 20 -2.89 -0.04 -3.38
C GLU A 20 -3.89 -0.67 -2.40
N ILE A 21 -4.07 -0.02 -1.25
CA ILE A 21 -4.96 -0.48 -0.18
C ILE A 21 -5.73 0.75 0.30
N ASP A 22 -7.03 0.74 0.11
CA ASP A 22 -7.94 1.72 0.69
C ASP A 22 -8.53 1.16 1.98
N VAL A 23 -8.50 1.96 3.05
CA VAL A 23 -8.98 1.58 4.38
C VAL A 23 -9.93 2.62 4.93
N ALA A 24 -10.85 2.20 5.80
CA ALA A 24 -11.93 3.04 6.28
C ALA A 24 -11.47 4.16 7.23
N THR A 25 -10.41 3.94 8.01
CA THR A 25 -9.98 4.88 9.06
C THR A 25 -8.48 5.09 9.07
N ASP A 26 -8.05 6.24 9.61
CA ASP A 26 -6.65 6.61 9.74
C ASP A 26 -5.88 5.66 10.70
N ASP A 27 -6.54 5.13 11.74
CA ASP A 27 -5.94 4.16 12.66
C ASP A 27 -5.57 2.86 11.93
N VAL A 28 -6.49 2.32 11.11
CA VAL A 28 -6.23 1.13 10.29
C VAL A 28 -5.16 1.43 9.24
N ALA A 29 -5.11 2.66 8.70
CA ALA A 29 -4.05 3.07 7.79
C ALA A 29 -2.67 3.00 8.49
N GLY A 30 -2.59 3.46 9.74
CA GLY A 30 -1.40 3.34 10.57
C GLY A 30 -0.94 1.89 10.75
N GLU A 31 -1.85 1.00 11.12
CA GLU A 31 -1.57 -0.43 11.30
C GLU A 31 -1.07 -1.11 10.02
N VAL A 32 -1.71 -0.81 8.88
CA VAL A 32 -1.31 -1.34 7.57
C VAL A 32 0.07 -0.81 7.16
N VAL A 33 0.35 0.48 7.37
CA VAL A 33 1.67 1.07 7.10
C VAL A 33 2.75 0.39 7.94
N GLU A 34 2.52 0.23 9.24
CA GLU A 34 3.46 -0.46 10.14
C GLU A 34 3.74 -1.89 9.65
N LEU A 35 2.69 -2.63 9.30
CA LEU A 35 2.81 -4.00 8.81
C LEU A 35 3.61 -4.08 7.50
N ILE A 36 3.33 -3.19 6.53
CA ILE A 36 4.05 -3.15 5.26
C ILE A 36 5.52 -2.81 5.49
N VAL A 37 5.82 -1.80 6.31
CA VAL A 37 7.21 -1.41 6.60
C VAL A 37 7.96 -2.55 7.30
N ARG A 38 7.33 -3.21 8.28
CA ARG A 38 7.93 -4.32 9.01
C ARG A 38 8.22 -5.52 8.12
N THR A 39 7.32 -5.85 7.19
CA THR A 39 7.42 -7.06 6.35
C THR A 39 8.13 -6.82 5.02
N GLY A 40 8.08 -5.60 4.50
CA GLY A 40 8.71 -5.20 3.24
C GLY A 40 10.18 -4.78 3.39
N ARG A 41 10.64 -4.46 4.60
CA ARG A 41 12.06 -4.17 4.87
C ARG A 41 12.89 -5.45 4.76
N THR A 42 13.98 -5.40 3.98
CA THR A 42 14.91 -6.51 3.85
C THR A 42 16.20 -6.25 4.63
N GLN A 43 16.73 -7.28 5.31
CA GLN A 43 17.91 -7.16 6.18
C GLN A 43 17.75 -5.99 7.19
N GLU A 44 18.80 -5.17 7.38
CA GLU A 44 18.75 -3.94 8.18
C GLU A 44 18.18 -2.74 7.39
N GLY A 45 17.58 -2.97 6.23
CA GLY A 45 17.10 -1.96 5.28
C GLY A 45 18.02 -1.85 4.07
N HIS A 46 17.46 -2.11 2.88
CA HIS A 46 18.21 -2.09 1.63
C HIS A 46 17.66 -1.02 0.65
N PRO A 47 18.52 -0.32 -0.10
CA PRO A 47 18.09 0.51 -1.23
C PRO A 47 17.28 -0.32 -2.23
N GLY A 48 15.97 -0.10 -2.28
CA GLY A 48 15.05 -0.89 -3.10
C GLY A 48 13.85 -1.47 -2.37
N ASP A 49 13.85 -1.48 -1.03
CA ASP A 49 12.70 -1.93 -0.21
C ASP A 49 11.41 -1.14 -0.49
N GLY A 50 11.55 0.03 -1.12
CA GLY A 50 10.44 0.81 -1.67
C GLY A 50 10.03 1.97 -0.76
N LYS A 51 8.79 2.40 -0.90
CA LYS A 51 8.17 3.48 -0.13
C LYS A 51 6.70 3.15 0.07
N VAL A 52 6.17 3.56 1.22
CA VAL A 52 4.72 3.60 1.46
C VAL A 52 4.29 5.07 1.35
N LEU A 53 3.29 5.34 0.51
CA LEU A 53 2.70 6.66 0.38
C LEU A 53 1.29 6.61 0.95
N VAL A 54 0.96 7.57 1.81
CA VAL A 54 -0.37 7.71 2.41
C VAL A 54 -1.02 8.96 1.83
N SER A 55 -2.23 8.81 1.31
CA SER A 55 -3.03 9.90 0.77
C SER A 55 -4.45 9.82 1.32
N ARG A 56 -5.06 10.98 1.57
CA ARG A 56 -6.44 11.06 2.00
C ARG A 56 -7.39 10.68 0.86
N LEU A 57 -8.24 9.68 1.08
CA LEU A 57 -9.33 9.36 0.17
C LEU A 57 -10.43 10.42 0.29
N VAL A 58 -10.81 11.04 -0.82
CA VAL A 58 -11.86 12.06 -0.84
C VAL A 58 -13.25 11.44 -0.90
N ARG A 59 -13.38 10.28 -1.54
CA ARG A 59 -14.64 9.56 -1.71
C ARG A 59 -14.42 8.11 -2.10
N ALA A 60 -15.20 7.19 -1.53
CA ALA A 60 -15.33 5.83 -2.03
C ALA A 60 -16.76 5.60 -2.55
N VAL A 61 -16.91 4.79 -3.61
CA VAL A 61 -18.22 4.32 -4.07
C VAL A 61 -18.09 2.86 -4.47
N ARG A 62 -18.85 1.98 -3.83
CA ARG A 62 -18.96 0.59 -4.25
C ARG A 62 -19.91 0.48 -5.44
N ILE A 63 -19.43 -0.13 -6.52
CA ILE A 63 -20.18 -0.21 -7.78
C ILE A 63 -21.43 -1.07 -7.66
N ASP A 64 -21.38 -2.12 -6.84
CA ASP A 64 -22.46 -3.12 -6.71
C ASP A 64 -23.75 -2.54 -6.10
N ASP A 65 -23.63 -1.85 -4.97
CA ASP A 65 -24.76 -1.38 -4.16
C ASP A 65 -24.85 0.16 -4.05
N GLY A 66 -23.87 0.88 -4.58
CA GLY A 66 -23.79 2.34 -4.47
C GLY A 66 -23.39 2.85 -3.08
N ALA A 67 -23.01 1.97 -2.14
CA ALA A 67 -22.50 2.36 -0.83
C ALA A 67 -21.33 3.34 -0.98
N THR A 68 -21.20 4.31 -0.07
CA THR A 68 -20.16 5.34 -0.15
C THR A 68 -19.24 5.35 1.07
N ASP A 69 -18.04 5.89 0.86
CA ASP A 69 -17.06 6.18 1.91
C ASP A 69 -16.75 4.94 2.78
N GLU A 70 -16.75 5.06 4.11
CA GLU A 70 -16.44 3.93 5.00
C GLU A 70 -17.29 2.68 4.71
N SER A 71 -18.58 2.86 4.41
CA SER A 71 -19.48 1.74 4.12
C SER A 71 -19.09 1.00 2.83
N ALA A 72 -18.51 1.71 1.86
CA ALA A 72 -18.00 1.11 0.62
C ALA A 72 -16.75 0.26 0.86
N LEU A 73 -15.97 0.56 1.90
CA LEU A 73 -14.71 -0.08 2.24
C LEU A 73 -14.86 -1.27 3.21
N GLN A 74 -16.03 -1.42 3.85
CA GLN A 74 -16.29 -2.61 4.65
C GLN A 74 -16.40 -3.86 3.77
N PRO A 75 -15.97 -5.04 4.21
CA PRO A 75 -16.22 -6.28 3.49
C PRO A 75 -17.73 -6.43 3.26
N ALA A 76 -18.14 -6.75 2.03
CA ALA A 76 -19.51 -7.19 1.82
C ALA A 76 -19.76 -8.39 2.74
N SER A 77 -20.89 -8.40 3.47
CA SER A 77 -21.24 -9.37 4.51
C SER A 77 -21.20 -10.85 4.06
N ASN A 78 -21.04 -11.10 2.76
CA ASN A 78 -20.96 -12.43 2.15
C ASN A 78 -19.53 -12.95 1.88
N GLN A 79 -18.47 -12.21 2.20
CA GLN A 79 -17.10 -12.73 2.07
C GLN A 79 -16.56 -13.22 3.42
N ARG A 80 -17.07 -14.38 3.88
CA ARG A 80 -16.28 -15.22 4.79
C ARG A 80 -15.21 -15.90 3.93
N PHE A 81 -13.95 -15.55 4.15
CA PHE A 81 -12.84 -16.37 3.66
C PHE A 81 -12.96 -17.74 4.36
N SER A 82 -13.31 -18.75 3.57
CA SER A 82 -13.30 -20.16 3.97
C SER A 82 -11.88 -20.70 4.07
#